data_AF-A0A1Q9S0C7-F1
#
_entry.id   AF-A0A1Q9S0C7-F1
#
_cell.length_a   1.000
_cell.length_b   1.000
_cell.length_c   1.000
_cell.angle_alpha   90.00
_cell.angle_beta   90.00
_cell.angle_gamma   90.00
#
_symmetry.space_group_name_H-M   'P 1'
#
loop_
_entity.id
_entity.type
_entity.pdbx_description
1 polymer ?
#
loop_
_entity_poly.entity_id
_entity_poly.type
_entity_poly.pdbx_seq_one_letter_code
_entity_poly.pdbx_strand_id
1 'polypeptide(L)'
;MTVLSRQAWPWALAAVALGALAVVAPIAAVATFGGAVLLLVAVVAPRTTVGLAVLAALFVRPLMHLVPVPQLSYLDEAMVLLCAFVLPLRRIAGKRALRVFPGQWWFAGFVVAGLLSGLLLGVAPDIFLTGAVVMGKGLVLAWAVAQVDWEERHLRAAARAGTVLVVFCVAATAANFVLEDPWNAFMASDENAVQARGALPSLVGPFSHPIDLGQFMTLSAVVIAAWRVAVRKSALTFVLMLATAVGSVLSARRTAIGSLVAAWLWVQATVRAKGPLLAVAVCAPIAAVLLINPLTAVVNETYQEYLDPNAATSAARTVLTLGSFDVAASHFPLAPGSAATARPRPPRTTAPSTSSAGSPRSGGWAAAWTTGASSPTPNGPRSSARAASSAPSPSWRAWWRSTSRPAGCGSPRGPRRCGGPAW
;
A
#
# COMPACT_ATOMS: atom_id res chain seq x y z
N MET A 1 -49.54 -8.49 -29.12
CA MET A 1 -48.45 -7.73 -29.77
C MET A 1 -48.23 -6.33 -29.14
N THR A 2 -48.48 -6.12 -27.83
CA THR A 2 -48.53 -4.73 -27.26
C THR A 2 -47.96 -4.56 -25.84
N VAL A 3 -47.14 -5.49 -25.33
CA VAL A 3 -46.54 -5.37 -23.97
C VAL A 3 -45.16 -4.68 -23.98
N LEU A 4 -44.51 -4.57 -25.15
CA LEU A 4 -43.16 -3.98 -25.25
C LEU A 4 -43.12 -2.44 -25.29
N SER A 5 -44.24 -1.73 -25.46
CA SER A 5 -44.21 -0.27 -25.66
C SER A 5 -44.25 0.58 -24.37
N ARG A 6 -44.69 0.04 -23.23
CA ARG A 6 -44.79 0.82 -21.98
C ARG A 6 -43.48 0.98 -21.21
N GLN A 7 -42.43 0.24 -21.57
CA GLN A 7 -41.15 0.24 -20.85
C GLN A 7 -40.08 1.16 -21.44
N ALA A 8 -40.32 1.80 -22.59
CA ALA A 8 -39.33 2.62 -23.29
C ALA A 8 -39.27 4.08 -22.81
N TRP A 9 -40.37 4.64 -22.28
CA TRP A 9 -40.43 6.04 -21.86
C TRP A 9 -39.43 6.46 -20.75
N PRO A 10 -39.11 5.65 -19.70
CA PRO A 10 -38.16 6.09 -18.67
C PRO A 10 -36.74 6.16 -19.23
N TRP A 11 -36.40 5.31 -20.20
CA TRP A 11 -35.10 5.35 -20.88
C TRP A 11 -34.96 6.57 -21.78
N ALA A 12 -36.03 6.92 -22.51
CA ALA A 12 -36.06 8.15 -23.31
C ALA A 12 -35.89 9.39 -22.42
N LEU A 13 -36.59 9.46 -21.29
CA LEU A 13 -36.41 10.57 -20.35
C LEU A 13 -35.03 10.60 -19.71
N ALA A 14 -34.47 9.45 -19.32
CA ALA A 14 -33.12 9.39 -18.79
C ALA A 14 -32.08 9.86 -19.83
N ALA A 15 -32.25 9.49 -21.10
CA ALA A 15 -31.38 9.94 -22.18
C ALA A 15 -31.52 11.45 -22.44
N VAL A 16 -32.74 12.00 -22.43
CA VAL A 16 -32.98 13.45 -22.57
C VAL A 16 -32.39 14.21 -21.38
N ALA A 17 -32.60 13.74 -20.14
CA ALA A 17 -32.04 14.35 -18.95
C ALA A 17 -30.50 14.31 -18.93
N LEU A 18 -29.91 13.20 -19.36
CA LEU A 18 -28.45 13.07 -19.50
C LEU A 18 -27.91 13.99 -20.60
N GLY A 19 -28.64 14.12 -21.72
CA GLY A 19 -28.30 15.06 -22.80
C GLY A 19 -28.34 16.52 -22.34
N ALA A 20 -29.39 16.91 -21.61
CA ALA A 20 -29.49 18.24 -21.01
C ALA A 20 -28.37 18.48 -19.98
N LEU A 21 -28.08 17.50 -19.13
CA LEU A 21 -26.98 17.57 -18.17
C LEU A 21 -25.62 17.68 -18.86
N ALA A 22 -25.41 17.01 -19.99
CA ALA A 22 -24.16 17.08 -20.76
C ALA A 22 -23.90 18.48 -21.34
N VAL A 23 -24.96 19.22 -21.66
CA VAL A 23 -24.85 20.61 -22.14
C VAL A 23 -24.56 21.57 -20.99
N VAL A 24 -25.25 21.43 -19.84
CA VAL A 24 -25.15 22.38 -18.72
C VAL A 24 -23.96 22.10 -17.81
N ALA A 25 -23.65 20.83 -17.56
CA ALA A 25 -22.63 20.37 -16.63
C ALA A 25 -21.96 19.09 -17.17
N PRO A 26 -21.10 19.19 -18.21
CA PRO A 26 -20.52 18.04 -18.89
C PRO A 26 -19.77 17.09 -17.95
N ILE A 27 -19.07 17.62 -16.94
CA ILE A 27 -18.40 16.81 -15.92
C ILE A 27 -19.39 15.99 -15.09
N ALA A 28 -20.50 16.60 -14.67
CA ALA A 28 -21.55 15.90 -13.92
C ALA A 28 -22.24 14.84 -14.79
N ALA A 29 -22.45 15.11 -16.08
CA ALA A 29 -22.99 14.13 -17.02
C ALA A 29 -22.06 12.93 -17.21
N VAL A 30 -20.76 13.18 -17.41
CA VAL A 30 -19.74 12.12 -17.52
C VAL A 30 -19.67 11.31 -16.23
N ALA A 31 -19.68 11.97 -15.06
CA ALA A 31 -19.69 11.29 -13.77
C ALA A 31 -20.96 10.45 -13.56
N THR A 32 -22.13 10.96 -13.96
CA THR A 32 -23.41 10.25 -13.83
C THR A 32 -23.46 9.03 -14.75
N PHE A 33 -23.11 9.21 -16.03
CA PHE A 33 -23.07 8.12 -17.00
C PHE A 33 -22.00 7.08 -16.63
N GLY A 34 -20.78 7.53 -16.35
CA GLY A 34 -19.67 6.67 -15.91
C GLY A 34 -20.00 5.91 -14.64
N GLY A 35 -20.63 6.57 -13.65
CA GLY A 35 -21.11 5.95 -12.42
C GLY A 35 -22.18 4.89 -12.67
N ALA A 36 -23.15 5.16 -13.55
CA ALA A 36 -24.17 4.17 -13.95
C ALA A 36 -23.57 2.96 -14.66
N VAL A 37 -22.61 3.17 -15.56
CA VAL A 37 -21.87 2.10 -16.24
C VAL A 37 -21.06 1.28 -15.24
N LEU A 38 -20.31 1.93 -14.34
CA LEU A 38 -19.53 1.25 -13.30
C LEU A 38 -20.43 0.45 -12.35
N LEU A 39 -21.60 0.98 -11.97
CA LEU A 39 -22.58 0.27 -11.18
C LEU A 39 -23.11 -0.97 -11.91
N LEU A 40 -23.44 -0.85 -13.19
CA LEU A 40 -23.86 -1.98 -14.02
C LEU A 40 -22.75 -3.05 -14.09
N VAL A 41 -21.50 -2.64 -14.29
CA VAL A 41 -20.33 -3.54 -14.28
C VAL A 41 -20.14 -4.19 -12.90
N ALA A 42 -20.37 -3.46 -11.80
CA ALA A 42 -20.33 -4.00 -10.44
C ALA A 42 -21.36 -5.11 -10.18
N VAL A 43 -22.56 -4.96 -10.75
CA VAL A 43 -23.64 -5.95 -10.63
C VAL A 43 -23.38 -7.17 -11.52
N VAL A 44 -23.01 -6.94 -12.79
CA VAL A 44 -22.88 -8.01 -13.81
C VAL A 44 -21.53 -8.72 -13.73
N ALA A 45 -20.45 -7.97 -13.51
CA ALA A 45 -19.06 -8.42 -13.54
C ALA A 45 -18.30 -7.98 -12.26
N PRO A 46 -18.66 -8.52 -11.08
CA PRO A 46 -18.07 -8.12 -9.79
C PRO A 46 -16.54 -8.29 -9.73
N ARG A 47 -16.01 -9.32 -10.41
CA ARG A 47 -14.57 -9.63 -10.46
C ARG A 47 -13.81 -8.59 -11.26
N THR A 48 -14.37 -8.17 -12.38
CA THR A 48 -13.82 -7.08 -13.21
C THR A 48 -13.83 -5.79 -12.42
N THR A 49 -14.89 -5.53 -11.66
CA THR A 49 -15.01 -4.33 -10.81
C THR A 49 -13.93 -4.27 -9.74
N VAL A 50 -13.59 -5.40 -9.10
CA VAL A 50 -12.44 -5.48 -8.19
C VAL A 50 -11.14 -5.14 -8.92
N GLY A 51 -10.93 -5.67 -10.12
CA GLY A 51 -9.76 -5.33 -10.94
C GLY A 51 -9.69 -3.85 -11.29
N LEU A 52 -10.82 -3.24 -11.67
CA LEU A 52 -10.92 -1.80 -11.94
C LEU A 52 -10.66 -0.96 -10.69
N ALA A 53 -11.15 -1.37 -9.52
CA ALA A 53 -10.90 -0.68 -8.26
C ALA A 53 -9.41 -0.70 -7.89
N VAL A 54 -8.72 -1.83 -8.10
CA VAL A 54 -7.27 -1.94 -7.89
C VAL A 54 -6.50 -1.07 -8.89
N LEU A 55 -6.88 -1.06 -10.17
CA LEU A 55 -6.24 -0.21 -11.17
C LEU A 55 -6.48 1.28 -10.89
N ALA A 56 -7.70 1.66 -10.49
CA ALA A 56 -8.01 3.01 -10.07
C ALA A 56 -7.15 3.43 -8.88
N ALA A 57 -7.08 2.62 -7.81
CA ALA A 57 -6.23 2.90 -6.66
C ALA A 57 -4.74 3.01 -7.02
N LEU A 58 -4.27 2.20 -7.97
CA LEU A 58 -2.88 2.20 -8.40
C LEU A 58 -2.52 3.41 -9.28
N PHE A 59 -3.43 3.85 -10.15
CA PHE A 59 -3.16 4.86 -11.17
C PHE A 59 -3.87 6.20 -10.94
N VAL A 60 -4.64 6.39 -9.86
CA VAL A 60 -5.35 7.65 -9.59
C VAL A 60 -4.39 8.85 -9.56
N ARG A 61 -3.24 8.73 -8.90
CA ARG A 61 -2.25 9.81 -8.84
C ARG A 61 -1.60 10.12 -10.19
N PRO A 62 -1.09 9.13 -10.95
CA PRO A 62 -0.65 9.36 -12.33
C PRO A 62 -1.73 9.98 -13.22
N LEU A 63 -2.98 9.52 -13.09
CA LEU A 63 -4.09 10.05 -13.86
C LEU A 63 -4.38 11.51 -13.52
N MET A 64 -4.38 11.90 -12.25
CA MET A 64 -4.53 13.30 -11.83
C MET A 64 -3.40 14.20 -12.34
N HIS A 65 -2.18 13.66 -12.40
CA HIS A 65 -1.02 14.39 -12.93
C HIS A 65 -1.17 14.65 -14.44
N LEU A 66 -1.62 13.64 -15.19
CA LEU A 66 -1.79 13.73 -16.63
C LEU A 66 -3.08 14.44 -17.06
N VAL A 67 -4.12 14.40 -16.22
CA VAL A 67 -5.45 14.94 -16.50
C VAL A 67 -5.81 15.88 -15.35
N PRO A 68 -5.79 17.22 -15.56
CA PRO A 68 -6.00 18.22 -14.52
C PRO A 68 -7.49 18.36 -14.16
N VAL A 69 -8.13 17.26 -13.76
CA VAL A 69 -9.52 17.18 -13.32
C VAL A 69 -9.51 16.86 -11.83
N PRO A 70 -9.77 17.84 -10.95
CA PRO A 70 -9.68 17.66 -9.51
C PRO A 70 -10.56 16.51 -8.98
N GLN A 71 -11.69 16.25 -9.62
CA GLN A 71 -12.62 15.19 -9.22
C GLN A 71 -12.02 13.78 -9.37
N LEU A 72 -10.97 13.60 -10.19
CA LEU A 72 -10.27 12.32 -10.29
C LEU A 72 -9.57 11.94 -8.97
N SER A 73 -9.31 12.91 -8.07
CA SER A 73 -8.72 12.62 -6.76
C SER A 73 -9.56 11.74 -5.86
N TYR A 74 -10.86 11.61 -6.17
CA TYR A 74 -11.81 10.78 -5.43
C TYR A 74 -12.13 9.46 -6.12
N LEU A 75 -11.46 9.14 -7.24
CA LEU A 75 -11.77 7.98 -8.05
C LEU A 75 -11.55 6.68 -7.26
N ASP A 76 -10.47 6.57 -6.50
CA ASP A 76 -10.21 5.37 -5.71
C ASP A 76 -11.15 5.27 -4.49
N GLU A 77 -11.49 6.36 -3.81
CA GLU A 77 -12.55 6.34 -2.78
C GLU A 77 -13.89 5.91 -3.37
N ALA A 78 -14.29 6.46 -4.53
CA ALA A 78 -15.54 6.11 -5.19
C ALA A 78 -15.58 4.62 -5.59
N MET A 79 -14.48 4.08 -6.11
CA MET A 79 -14.39 2.66 -6.46
C MET A 79 -14.40 1.74 -5.24
N VAL A 80 -13.74 2.13 -4.14
CA VAL A 80 -13.78 1.40 -2.87
C VAL A 80 -15.20 1.38 -2.32
N LEU A 81 -15.89 2.53 -2.28
CA LEU A 81 -17.28 2.62 -1.83
C LEU A 81 -18.21 1.80 -2.72
N LEU A 82 -18.07 1.89 -4.04
CA LEU A 82 -18.83 1.08 -4.99
C LEU A 82 -18.68 -0.42 -4.70
N CYS A 83 -17.44 -0.90 -4.52
CA CYS A 83 -17.19 -2.29 -4.15
C CYS A 83 -17.79 -2.63 -2.78
N ALA A 84 -17.62 -1.75 -1.78
CA ALA A 84 -18.09 -1.95 -0.41
C ALA A 84 -19.61 -2.04 -0.28
N PHE A 85 -20.37 -1.36 -1.15
CA PHE A 85 -21.83 -1.46 -1.15
C PHE A 85 -22.35 -2.54 -2.09
N VAL A 86 -21.91 -2.54 -3.36
CA VAL A 86 -22.53 -3.39 -4.38
C VAL A 86 -22.20 -4.86 -4.19
N LEU A 87 -20.96 -5.20 -3.82
CA LEU A 87 -20.55 -6.61 -3.72
C LEU A 87 -21.23 -7.36 -2.56
N PRO A 88 -21.34 -6.79 -1.34
CA PRO A 88 -22.14 -7.39 -0.27
C PRO A 88 -23.63 -7.40 -0.60
N LEU A 89 -24.20 -6.31 -1.11
CA LEU A 89 -25.64 -6.25 -1.46
C LEU A 89 -26.00 -7.30 -2.51
N ARG A 90 -25.18 -7.48 -3.54
CA ARG A 90 -25.35 -8.55 -4.54
C ARG A 90 -25.34 -9.94 -3.91
N ARG A 91 -24.49 -10.15 -2.90
CA ARG A 91 -24.41 -11.43 -2.18
C ARG A 91 -25.67 -11.68 -1.32
N ILE A 92 -26.14 -10.65 -0.61
CA ILE A 92 -27.39 -10.69 0.17
C ILE A 92 -28.61 -10.89 -0.72
N ALA A 93 -28.69 -10.18 -1.85
CA ALA A 93 -29.76 -10.33 -2.85
C ALA A 93 -29.78 -11.76 -3.44
N GLY A 94 -28.60 -12.39 -3.58
CA GLY A 94 -28.45 -13.80 -3.91
C GLY A 94 -28.77 -14.78 -2.77
N LYS A 95 -29.32 -14.31 -1.64
CA LYS A 95 -29.62 -15.08 -0.42
C LYS A 95 -28.41 -15.81 0.17
N ARG A 96 -27.20 -15.28 -0.02
CA ARG A 96 -25.95 -15.85 0.51
C ARG A 96 -25.51 -15.03 1.72
N ALA A 97 -25.05 -15.72 2.76
CA ALA A 97 -24.44 -15.06 3.92
C ALA A 97 -23.16 -14.30 3.51
N LEU A 98 -22.93 -13.16 4.17
CA LEU A 98 -21.69 -12.41 4.03
C LEU A 98 -20.51 -13.22 4.54
N ARG A 99 -19.37 -13.11 3.86
CA ARG A 99 -18.12 -13.75 4.28
C ARG A 99 -17.40 -12.88 5.30
N VAL A 100 -16.84 -13.56 6.28
CA VAL A 100 -15.95 -12.98 7.29
C VAL A 100 -14.53 -12.95 6.72
N PHE A 101 -13.88 -11.79 6.78
CA PHE A 101 -12.49 -11.63 6.42
C PHE A 101 -11.58 -11.97 7.62
N PRO A 102 -10.52 -12.78 7.46
CA PRO A 102 -9.61 -13.11 8.55
C PRO A 102 -9.03 -11.86 9.21
N GLY A 103 -9.19 -11.74 10.52
CA GLY A 103 -8.73 -10.57 11.27
C GLY A 103 -9.63 -9.32 11.18
N GLN A 104 -10.81 -9.40 10.53
CA GLN A 104 -11.72 -8.25 10.40
C GLN A 104 -12.05 -7.58 11.74
N TRP A 105 -12.15 -8.36 12.82
CA TRP A 105 -12.47 -7.84 14.15
C TRP A 105 -11.33 -7.02 14.75
N TRP A 106 -10.06 -7.39 14.48
CA TRP A 106 -8.90 -6.61 14.88
C TRP A 106 -8.85 -5.28 14.13
N PHE A 107 -9.16 -5.30 12.84
CA PHE A 107 -9.23 -4.10 12.02
C PHE A 107 -10.38 -3.18 12.41
N ALA A 108 -11.57 -3.74 12.66
CA ALA A 108 -12.70 -2.99 13.17
C ALA A 108 -12.39 -2.39 14.55
N GLY A 109 -11.78 -3.17 15.45
CA GLY A 109 -11.32 -2.69 16.75
C GLY A 109 -10.32 -1.55 16.64
N PHE A 110 -9.34 -1.65 15.72
CA PHE A 110 -8.37 -0.58 15.44
C PHE A 110 -9.06 0.72 15.00
N VAL A 111 -10.00 0.64 14.06
CA VAL A 111 -10.75 1.81 13.57
C VAL A 111 -11.62 2.40 14.68
N VAL A 112 -12.37 1.57 15.41
CA VAL A 112 -13.24 2.02 16.51
C VAL A 112 -12.41 2.67 17.61
N ALA A 113 -11.28 2.09 18.01
CA ALA A 113 -10.40 2.66 19.01
C ALA A 113 -9.85 4.03 18.55
N GLY A 114 -9.43 4.16 17.29
CA GLY A 114 -8.99 5.44 16.73
C GLY A 114 -10.08 6.52 16.73
N LEU A 115 -11.31 6.16 16.32
CA LEU A 115 -12.46 7.07 16.31
C LEU A 115 -12.87 7.50 17.72
N LEU A 116 -12.99 6.55 18.65
CA LEU A 116 -13.31 6.84 20.06
C LEU A 116 -12.23 7.71 20.69
N SER A 117 -10.96 7.45 20.38
CA SER A 117 -9.87 8.25 20.90
C SER A 117 -9.90 9.68 20.38
N GLY A 118 -10.18 9.88 19.08
CA GLY A 118 -10.36 11.21 18.51
C GLY A 118 -11.54 11.97 19.13
N LEU A 119 -12.66 11.28 19.35
CA LEU A 119 -13.85 11.84 19.98
C LEU A 119 -13.60 12.24 21.45
N LEU A 120 -13.00 11.35 22.24
CA LEU A 120 -12.74 11.57 23.66
C LEU A 120 -11.76 12.73 23.91
N LEU A 121 -10.90 13.04 22.93
CA LEU A 121 -9.89 14.10 23.03
C LEU A 121 -10.29 15.38 22.28
N GLY A 122 -11.53 15.46 21.79
CA GLY A 122 -12.04 16.64 21.12
C GLY A 122 -11.27 16.99 19.84
N VAL A 123 -10.67 15.98 19.18
CA VAL A 123 -10.03 16.17 17.87
C VAL A 123 -11.11 16.55 16.87
N ALA A 124 -10.83 17.55 16.03
CA ALA A 124 -11.78 18.00 15.02
C ALA A 124 -12.24 16.82 14.13
N PRO A 125 -13.56 16.65 13.88
CA PRO A 125 -14.08 15.48 13.16
C PRO A 125 -13.50 15.26 11.76
N ASP A 126 -13.23 16.33 11.04
CA ASP A 126 -12.57 16.32 9.73
C ASP A 126 -11.21 15.60 9.76
N ILE A 127 -10.41 15.80 10.82
CA ILE A 127 -9.09 15.19 10.95
C ILE A 127 -9.20 13.67 11.15
N PHE A 128 -9.90 13.23 12.19
CA PHE A 128 -9.92 11.80 12.53
C PHE A 128 -10.78 10.98 11.56
N LEU A 129 -11.83 11.56 10.95
CA LEU A 129 -12.63 10.89 9.93
C LEU A 129 -11.83 10.72 8.63
N THR A 130 -11.10 11.75 8.20
CA THR A 130 -10.23 11.64 7.01
C THR A 130 -9.13 10.61 7.24
N GLY A 131 -8.50 10.61 8.42
CA GLY A 131 -7.54 9.58 8.82
C GLY A 131 -8.14 8.17 8.81
N ALA A 132 -9.36 8.00 9.33
CA ALA A 132 -10.07 6.73 9.33
C ALA A 132 -10.41 6.24 7.91
N VAL A 133 -10.81 7.13 7.00
CA VAL A 133 -11.06 6.79 5.58
C VAL A 133 -9.77 6.33 4.91
N VAL A 134 -8.67 7.08 5.08
CA VAL A 134 -7.38 6.75 4.46
C VAL A 134 -6.83 5.41 4.97
N MET A 135 -6.91 5.15 6.28
CA MET A 135 -6.46 3.87 6.85
C MET A 135 -7.43 2.72 6.57
N GLY A 136 -8.73 3.01 6.52
CA GLY A 136 -9.79 2.03 6.39
C GLY A 136 -10.04 1.57 4.96
N LYS A 137 -9.78 2.39 3.93
CA LYS A 137 -10.19 2.07 2.55
C LYS A 137 -9.60 0.77 2.02
N GLY A 138 -8.34 0.47 2.32
CA GLY A 138 -7.71 -0.79 1.94
C GLY A 138 -8.37 -2.02 2.60
N LEU A 139 -8.78 -1.89 3.86
CA LEU A 139 -9.46 -2.94 4.63
C LEU A 139 -10.90 -3.15 4.15
N VAL A 140 -11.61 -2.05 3.88
CA VAL A 140 -12.96 -2.06 3.31
C VAL A 140 -12.94 -2.71 1.94
N LEU A 141 -11.96 -2.36 1.08
CA LEU A 141 -11.78 -3.00 -0.21
C LEU A 141 -11.49 -4.50 -0.04
N ALA A 142 -10.57 -4.89 0.83
CA ALA A 142 -10.26 -6.30 1.08
C ALA A 142 -11.48 -7.11 1.54
N TRP A 143 -12.30 -6.54 2.43
CA TRP A 143 -13.57 -7.14 2.86
C TRP A 143 -14.58 -7.24 1.71
N ALA A 144 -14.68 -6.22 0.85
CA ALA A 144 -15.54 -6.24 -0.33
C ALA A 144 -15.10 -7.31 -1.34
N VAL A 145 -13.78 -7.43 -1.61
CA VAL A 145 -13.18 -8.47 -2.46
C VAL A 145 -13.50 -9.87 -1.93
N ALA A 146 -13.53 -10.06 -0.61
CA ALA A 146 -13.87 -11.34 0.00
C ALA A 146 -15.31 -11.80 -0.33
N GLN A 147 -16.23 -10.87 -0.62
CA GLN A 147 -17.62 -11.20 -0.96
C GLN A 147 -17.78 -11.80 -2.36
N VAL A 148 -16.77 -11.64 -3.23
CA VAL A 148 -16.80 -12.14 -4.60
C VAL A 148 -16.52 -13.63 -4.63
N ASP A 149 -17.29 -14.38 -5.43
CA ASP A 149 -17.04 -15.82 -5.63
C ASP A 149 -15.88 -16.02 -6.60
N TRP A 150 -14.71 -16.35 -6.06
CA TRP A 150 -13.52 -16.64 -6.85
C TRP A 150 -13.54 -18.08 -7.33
N GLU A 151 -13.22 -18.28 -8.60
CA GLU A 151 -13.01 -19.61 -9.16
C GLU A 151 -11.60 -19.63 -9.77
N GLU A 152 -11.05 -20.81 -9.99
CA GLU A 152 -9.69 -20.97 -10.49
C GLU A 152 -9.46 -20.21 -11.81
N ARG A 153 -10.42 -20.27 -12.74
CA ARG A 153 -10.34 -19.53 -14.02
C ARG A 153 -10.15 -18.02 -13.81
N HIS A 154 -10.79 -17.45 -12.79
CA HIS A 154 -10.71 -16.03 -12.47
C HIS A 154 -9.37 -15.67 -11.85
N LEU A 155 -8.83 -16.54 -11.00
CA LEU A 155 -7.50 -16.37 -10.42
C LEU A 155 -6.41 -16.45 -11.51
N ARG A 156 -6.56 -17.36 -12.48
CA ARG A 156 -5.66 -17.43 -13.65
C ARG A 156 -5.76 -16.17 -14.51
N ALA A 157 -6.97 -15.65 -14.75
CA ALA A 157 -7.16 -14.40 -15.48
C ALA A 157 -6.56 -13.20 -14.74
N ALA A 158 -6.76 -13.10 -13.43
CA ALA A 158 -6.17 -12.06 -12.59
C ALA A 158 -4.63 -12.15 -12.58
N ALA A 159 -4.06 -13.35 -12.51
CA ALA A 159 -2.62 -13.55 -12.61
C ALA A 159 -2.05 -13.12 -13.98
N ARG A 160 -2.78 -13.38 -15.08
CA ARG A 160 -2.40 -12.89 -16.42
C ARG A 160 -2.46 -11.37 -16.49
N ALA A 161 -3.55 -10.76 -16.05
CA ALA A 161 -3.70 -9.30 -16.02
C ALA A 161 -2.61 -8.64 -15.15
N GLY A 162 -2.34 -9.21 -13.97
CA GLY A 162 -1.24 -8.76 -13.10
C GLY A 162 0.13 -8.93 -13.76
N THR A 163 0.36 -10.01 -14.51
CA THR A 163 1.61 -10.19 -15.28
C THR A 163 1.77 -9.12 -16.34
N VAL A 164 0.71 -8.81 -17.11
CA VAL A 164 0.71 -7.74 -18.11
C VAL A 164 1.01 -6.40 -17.46
N LEU A 165 0.37 -6.10 -16.33
CA LEU A 165 0.60 -4.88 -15.57
C LEU A 165 2.05 -4.78 -15.07
N VAL A 166 2.62 -5.86 -14.53
CA VAL A 166 4.03 -5.89 -14.11
C VAL A 166 4.97 -5.67 -15.28
N VAL A 167 4.73 -6.34 -16.41
CA VAL A 167 5.54 -6.15 -17.63
C VAL A 167 5.46 -4.70 -18.11
N PHE A 168 4.27 -4.10 -18.13
CA PHE A 168 4.08 -2.69 -18.45
C PHE A 168 4.89 -1.79 -17.52
N CYS A 169 4.78 -1.98 -16.20
CA CYS A 169 5.52 -1.16 -15.23
C CYS A 169 7.04 -1.35 -15.36
N VAL A 170 7.53 -2.56 -15.62
CA VAL A 170 8.95 -2.84 -15.86
C VAL A 170 9.43 -2.15 -17.13
N ALA A 171 8.65 -2.23 -18.22
CA ALA A 171 8.98 -1.55 -19.48
C ALA A 171 9.00 -0.03 -19.31
N ALA A 172 8.02 0.55 -18.61
CA ALA A 172 7.99 1.97 -18.27
C ALA A 172 9.17 2.38 -17.37
N THR A 173 9.58 1.53 -16.43
CA THR A 173 10.76 1.76 -15.58
C THR A 173 12.05 1.73 -16.41
N ALA A 174 12.16 0.79 -17.35
CA ALA A 174 13.30 0.72 -18.26
C ALA A 174 13.35 1.95 -19.18
N ALA A 175 12.21 2.39 -19.71
CA ALA A 175 12.11 3.63 -20.49
C ALA A 175 12.51 4.85 -19.66
N ASN A 176 12.05 4.95 -18.42
CA ASN A 176 12.45 6.00 -17.49
C ASN A 176 13.96 6.00 -17.22
N PHE A 177 14.59 4.82 -17.11
CA PHE A 177 16.03 4.70 -16.92
C PHE A 177 16.84 5.14 -18.15
N VAL A 178 16.35 4.85 -19.35
CA VAL A 178 17.03 5.23 -20.61
C VAL A 178 16.81 6.71 -20.95
N LEU A 179 15.63 7.24 -20.66
CA LEU A 179 15.18 8.59 -21.01
C LEU A 179 14.86 9.38 -19.74
N GLU A 180 15.81 9.51 -18.83
CA GLU A 180 15.58 10.09 -17.49
C GLU A 180 14.93 11.47 -17.56
N ASP A 181 15.56 12.46 -18.18
CA ASP A 181 15.03 13.84 -18.21
C ASP A 181 13.70 13.96 -18.95
N PRO A 182 13.52 13.43 -20.18
CA PRO A 182 12.25 13.56 -20.89
C PRO A 182 11.11 12.81 -20.20
N TRP A 183 11.39 11.65 -19.60
CA TRP A 183 10.39 10.87 -18.89
C TRP A 183 9.97 11.56 -17.61
N ASN A 184 10.92 12.08 -16.83
CA ASN A 184 10.63 12.78 -15.59
C ASN A 184 9.89 14.10 -15.85
N ALA A 185 10.23 14.83 -16.91
CA ALA A 185 9.49 16.03 -17.32
C ALA A 185 8.02 15.75 -17.62
N PHE A 186 7.69 14.53 -18.07
CA PHE A 186 6.31 14.13 -18.37
C PHE A 186 5.59 13.52 -17.17
N MET A 187 6.23 12.60 -16.46
CA MET A 187 5.58 11.78 -15.42
C MET A 187 5.72 12.32 -14.01
N ALA A 188 6.78 13.07 -13.70
CA ALA A 188 7.03 13.51 -12.34
C ALA A 188 6.11 14.66 -11.95
N SER A 189 5.42 14.49 -10.81
CA SER A 189 4.53 15.53 -10.27
C SER A 189 5.25 16.67 -9.55
N ASP A 190 6.51 16.49 -9.19
CA ASP A 190 7.33 17.47 -8.49
C ASP A 190 8.81 17.24 -8.85
N GLU A 191 9.54 18.29 -9.19
CA GLU A 191 10.97 18.24 -9.48
C GLU A 191 11.77 17.71 -8.27
N ASN A 192 11.32 18.01 -7.05
CA ASN A 192 11.96 17.51 -5.82
C ASN A 192 11.68 16.02 -5.56
N ALA A 193 10.65 15.45 -6.18
CA ALA A 193 10.29 14.05 -5.95
C ALA A 193 11.27 13.05 -6.57
N VAL A 194 12.00 13.47 -7.60
CA VAL A 194 12.85 12.61 -8.45
C VAL A 194 14.34 12.81 -8.18
N GLN A 195 14.69 13.69 -7.23
CA GLN A 195 16.08 13.91 -6.84
C GLN A 195 16.78 12.58 -6.51
N ALA A 196 17.92 12.36 -7.17
CA ALA A 196 18.76 11.20 -6.93
C ALA A 196 19.15 11.13 -5.45
N ARG A 197 19.14 9.91 -4.89
CA ARG A 197 19.55 9.69 -3.50
C ARG A 197 20.91 9.01 -3.50
N GLY A 198 21.95 9.83 -3.38
CA GLY A 198 23.33 9.41 -3.59
C GLY A 198 23.56 8.94 -5.03
N ALA A 199 24.05 7.71 -5.19
CA ALA A 199 24.36 7.13 -6.51
C ALA A 199 23.18 6.41 -7.18
N LEU A 200 22.02 6.33 -6.54
CA LEU A 200 20.85 5.64 -7.09
C LEU A 200 19.91 6.64 -7.78
N PRO A 201 19.52 6.40 -9.04
CA PRO A 201 18.46 7.18 -9.67
C PRO A 201 17.16 6.94 -8.89
N SER A 202 16.27 7.94 -8.83
CA SER A 202 14.96 7.80 -8.18
C SER A 202 13.88 7.62 -9.24
N LEU A 203 13.88 6.48 -9.91
CA LEU A 203 12.95 6.22 -11.01
C LEU A 203 11.49 6.25 -10.52
N VAL A 204 10.62 6.82 -11.36
CA VAL A 204 9.16 6.91 -11.16
C VAL A 204 8.39 5.88 -11.99
N GLY A 205 8.93 5.43 -13.12
CA GLY A 205 8.24 4.49 -14.02
C GLY A 205 6.90 5.07 -14.49
N PRO A 206 5.78 4.30 -14.52
CA PRO A 206 4.48 4.82 -14.91
C PRO A 206 3.75 5.57 -13.78
N PHE A 207 4.45 5.87 -12.68
CA PHE A 207 3.88 6.56 -11.52
C PHE A 207 4.30 8.03 -11.48
N SER A 208 3.65 8.83 -10.65
CA SER A 208 4.02 10.24 -10.45
C SER A 208 5.00 10.47 -9.29
N HIS A 209 5.27 9.42 -8.51
CA HIS A 209 6.21 9.41 -7.40
C HIS A 209 7.00 8.09 -7.29
N PRO A 210 8.30 8.13 -6.93
CA PRO A 210 9.10 6.90 -6.83
C PRO A 210 8.67 5.97 -5.68
N ILE A 211 7.97 6.49 -4.67
CA ILE A 211 7.42 5.66 -3.58
C ILE A 211 6.37 4.69 -4.09
N ASP A 212 5.52 5.12 -5.02
CA ASP A 212 4.45 4.31 -5.57
C ASP A 212 5.05 3.20 -6.46
N LEU A 213 6.07 3.54 -7.26
CA LEU A 213 6.86 2.56 -8.02
C LEU A 213 7.50 1.51 -7.10
N GLY A 214 8.25 1.97 -6.08
CA GLY A 214 8.97 1.09 -5.17
C GLY A 214 8.06 0.10 -4.46
N GLN A 215 6.90 0.58 -3.98
CA GLN A 215 5.88 -0.26 -3.35
C GLN A 215 5.30 -1.29 -4.33
N PHE A 216 4.88 -0.85 -5.52
CA PHE A 216 4.31 -1.75 -6.52
C PHE A 216 5.32 -2.82 -6.98
N MET A 217 6.57 -2.43 -7.24
CA MET A 217 7.64 -3.33 -7.64
C MET A 217 7.99 -4.34 -6.54
N THR A 218 8.03 -3.88 -5.27
CA THR A 218 8.24 -4.78 -4.13
C THR A 218 7.13 -5.81 -4.01
N LEU A 219 5.87 -5.37 -4.01
CA LEU A 219 4.72 -6.28 -3.92
C LEU A 219 4.71 -7.29 -5.08
N SER A 220 5.04 -6.82 -6.29
CA SER A 220 5.15 -7.68 -7.47
C SER A 220 6.25 -8.73 -7.32
N ALA A 221 7.45 -8.33 -6.87
CA ALA A 221 8.56 -9.25 -6.62
C ALA A 221 8.19 -10.33 -5.59
N VAL A 222 7.52 -9.95 -4.50
CA VAL A 222 7.06 -10.87 -3.45
C VAL A 222 6.00 -11.83 -3.97
N VAL A 223 5.02 -11.34 -4.73
CA VAL A 223 3.97 -12.18 -5.34
C VAL A 223 4.57 -13.17 -6.33
N ILE A 224 5.51 -12.73 -7.17
CA ILE A 224 6.19 -13.61 -8.14
C ILE A 224 7.06 -14.63 -7.41
N ALA A 225 7.77 -14.24 -6.35
CA ALA A 225 8.54 -15.17 -5.53
C ALA A 225 7.64 -16.23 -4.89
N ALA A 226 6.50 -15.82 -4.30
CA ALA A 226 5.51 -16.74 -3.75
C ALA A 226 4.96 -17.68 -4.83
N TRP A 227 4.63 -17.17 -6.02
CA TRP A 227 4.20 -17.98 -7.16
C TRP A 227 5.24 -19.01 -7.60
N ARG A 228 6.52 -18.62 -7.65
CA ARG A 228 7.62 -19.52 -8.02
C ARG A 228 7.78 -20.68 -7.04
N VAL A 229 7.46 -20.45 -5.78
CA VAL A 229 7.58 -21.46 -4.74
C VAL A 229 6.32 -22.34 -4.66
N ALA A 230 5.13 -21.75 -4.81
CA ALA A 230 3.86 -22.45 -4.64
C ALA A 230 3.35 -23.15 -5.91
N VAL A 231 3.65 -22.62 -7.10
CA VAL A 231 3.03 -23.06 -8.36
C VAL A 231 4.05 -23.63 -9.34
N ARG A 232 4.93 -22.79 -9.90
CA ARG A 232 5.92 -23.23 -10.90
C ARG A 232 7.12 -22.30 -11.01
N LYS A 233 8.29 -22.90 -11.25
CA LYS A 233 9.53 -22.18 -11.58
C LYS A 233 9.65 -22.11 -13.11
N SER A 234 9.90 -20.91 -13.65
CA SER A 234 10.13 -20.69 -15.08
C SER A 234 11.19 -19.60 -15.29
N ALA A 235 11.81 -19.53 -16.46
CA ALA A 235 12.74 -18.44 -16.78
C ALA A 235 12.03 -17.07 -16.72
N LEU A 236 10.83 -16.97 -17.32
CA LEU A 236 10.04 -15.74 -17.30
C LEU A 236 9.75 -15.24 -15.88
N THR A 237 9.26 -16.11 -14.98
CA THR A 237 9.01 -15.70 -13.60
C THR A 237 10.29 -15.36 -12.83
N PHE A 238 11.45 -15.86 -13.26
CA PHE A 238 12.74 -15.49 -12.66
C PHE A 238 13.14 -14.08 -13.11
N VAL A 239 13.08 -13.82 -14.41
CA VAL A 239 13.38 -12.52 -15.01
C VAL A 239 12.45 -11.45 -14.46
N LEU A 240 11.14 -11.70 -14.37
CA LEU A 240 10.20 -10.74 -13.79
C LEU A 240 10.45 -10.49 -12.31
N MET A 241 10.77 -11.52 -11.52
CA MET A 241 11.14 -11.36 -10.12
C MET A 241 12.40 -10.50 -9.96
N LEU A 242 13.42 -10.73 -10.79
CA LEU A 242 14.65 -9.95 -10.77
C LEU A 242 14.40 -8.50 -11.24
N ALA A 243 13.67 -8.32 -12.33
CA ALA A 243 13.36 -6.99 -12.87
C ALA A 243 12.54 -6.14 -11.89
N THR A 244 11.55 -6.73 -11.22
CA THR A 244 10.77 -6.05 -10.17
C THR A 244 11.61 -5.77 -8.92
N ALA A 245 12.51 -6.68 -8.52
CA ALA A 245 13.45 -6.42 -7.42
C ALA A 245 14.42 -5.26 -7.75
N VAL A 246 14.99 -5.24 -8.96
CA VAL A 246 15.85 -4.16 -9.44
C VAL A 246 15.06 -2.85 -9.54
N GLY A 247 13.87 -2.85 -10.11
CA GLY A 247 12.99 -1.67 -10.18
C GLY A 247 12.65 -1.12 -8.79
N SER A 248 12.46 -1.98 -7.80
CA SER A 248 12.28 -1.54 -6.41
C SER A 248 13.53 -0.85 -5.85
N VAL A 249 14.73 -1.35 -6.15
CA VAL A 249 15.98 -0.71 -5.70
C VAL A 249 16.21 0.62 -6.42
N LEU A 250 15.96 0.67 -7.73
CA LEU A 250 16.07 1.87 -8.55
C LEU A 250 14.96 2.91 -8.30
N SER A 251 13.98 2.63 -7.43
CA SER A 251 13.12 3.69 -6.88
C SER A 251 13.84 4.57 -5.85
N ALA A 252 14.99 4.08 -5.33
CA ALA A 252 15.76 4.64 -4.23
C ALA A 252 14.96 4.81 -2.91
N ARG A 253 13.91 4.00 -2.71
CA ARG A 253 13.08 4.06 -1.50
C ARG A 253 13.44 2.98 -0.50
N ARG A 254 14.06 3.41 0.60
CA ARG A 254 14.50 2.54 1.72
C ARG A 254 13.40 1.65 2.29
N THR A 255 12.17 2.14 2.38
CA THR A 255 11.02 1.36 2.90
C THR A 255 10.64 0.23 1.94
N ALA A 256 10.65 0.50 0.63
CA ALA A 256 10.42 -0.51 -0.40
C ALA A 256 11.51 -1.59 -0.34
N ILE A 257 12.78 -1.20 -0.38
CA ILE A 257 13.93 -2.13 -0.31
C ILE A 257 13.89 -2.98 0.98
N GLY A 258 13.68 -2.34 2.14
CA GLY A 258 13.59 -3.05 3.41
C GLY A 258 12.43 -4.05 3.45
N SER A 259 11.26 -3.65 2.93
CA SER A 259 10.09 -4.52 2.85
C SER A 259 10.28 -5.68 1.87
N LEU A 260 11.02 -5.47 0.76
CA LEU A 260 11.37 -6.51 -0.20
C LEU A 260 12.24 -7.59 0.45
N VAL A 261 13.29 -7.19 1.16
CA VAL A 261 14.18 -8.12 1.87
C VAL A 261 13.40 -8.89 2.94
N ALA A 262 12.65 -8.19 3.78
CA ALA A 262 11.86 -8.81 4.85
C ALA A 262 10.83 -9.81 4.31
N ALA A 263 10.08 -9.43 3.28
CA ALA A 263 9.06 -10.28 2.67
C ALA A 263 9.68 -11.47 1.92
N TRP A 264 10.81 -11.28 1.22
CA TRP A 264 11.51 -12.37 0.57
C TRP A 264 12.04 -13.39 1.59
N LEU A 265 12.68 -12.92 2.66
CA LEU A 265 13.15 -13.79 3.76
C LEU A 265 11.99 -14.55 4.40
N TRP A 266 10.86 -13.88 4.62
CA TRP A 266 9.65 -14.51 5.14
C TRP A 266 9.13 -15.63 4.22
N VAL A 267 9.09 -15.38 2.90
CA VAL A 267 8.72 -16.42 1.92
C VAL A 267 9.67 -17.61 2.01
N GLN A 268 10.99 -17.38 2.02
CA GLN A 268 11.98 -18.46 2.13
C GLN A 268 11.87 -19.24 3.46
N ALA A 269 11.65 -18.52 4.57
CA ALA A 269 11.44 -19.12 5.89
C ALA A 269 10.19 -20.00 5.93
N THR A 270 9.08 -19.52 5.36
CA THR A 270 7.80 -20.25 5.30
C THR A 270 7.95 -21.58 4.54
N VAL A 271 8.80 -21.61 3.51
CA VAL A 271 9.05 -22.83 2.74
C VAL A 271 10.28 -23.61 3.20
N ARG A 272 10.89 -23.18 4.32
CA ARG A 272 12.06 -23.82 4.95
C ARG A 272 13.22 -24.02 3.97
N ALA A 273 13.41 -23.08 3.04
CA ALA A 273 14.50 -23.12 2.07
C ALA A 273 15.82 -22.77 2.77
N LYS A 274 16.54 -23.79 3.26
CA LYS A 274 17.80 -23.61 4.01
C LYS A 274 18.90 -22.91 3.19
N GLY A 275 19.00 -23.20 1.89
CA GLY A 275 20.04 -22.67 1.01
C GLY A 275 20.04 -21.13 0.91
N PRO A 276 18.94 -20.50 0.46
CA PRO A 276 18.83 -19.04 0.38
C PRO A 276 19.00 -18.34 1.74
N LEU A 277 18.47 -18.93 2.82
CA LEU A 277 18.64 -18.39 4.18
C LEU A 277 20.10 -18.42 4.62
N LEU A 278 20.82 -19.51 4.33
CA LEU A 278 22.25 -19.65 4.63
C LEU A 278 23.09 -18.71 3.76
N ALA A 279 22.75 -18.56 2.48
CA ALA A 279 23.38 -17.59 1.59
C ALA A 279 23.23 -16.16 2.13
N VAL A 280 22.04 -15.76 2.60
CA VAL A 280 21.88 -14.45 3.24
C VAL A 280 22.67 -14.37 4.55
N ALA A 281 22.64 -15.39 5.40
CA ALA A 281 23.39 -15.38 6.66
C ALA A 281 24.90 -15.21 6.45
N VAL A 282 25.45 -15.74 5.35
CA VAL A 282 26.88 -15.62 4.99
C VAL A 282 27.16 -14.32 4.21
N CYS A 283 26.34 -13.98 3.23
CA CYS A 283 26.59 -12.84 2.35
C CYS A 283 26.20 -11.50 2.98
N ALA A 284 25.18 -11.44 3.85
CA ALA A 284 24.76 -10.19 4.49
C ALA A 284 25.87 -9.51 5.29
N PRO A 285 26.66 -10.18 6.15
CA PRO A 285 27.77 -9.53 6.84
C PRO A 285 28.85 -9.05 5.89
N ILE A 286 29.17 -9.81 4.83
CA ILE A 286 30.15 -9.40 3.80
C ILE A 286 29.64 -8.15 3.07
N ALA A 287 28.39 -8.16 2.63
CA ALA A 287 27.75 -7.01 1.98
C ALA A 287 27.68 -5.81 2.92
N ALA A 288 27.39 -6.00 4.21
CA ALA A 288 27.38 -4.93 5.20
C ALA A 288 28.75 -4.28 5.37
N VAL A 289 29.84 -5.06 5.36
CA VAL A 289 31.21 -4.53 5.41
C VAL A 289 31.57 -3.80 4.12
N LEU A 290 31.26 -4.38 2.95
CA LEU A 290 31.57 -3.77 1.65
C LEU A 290 30.75 -2.49 1.38
N LEU A 291 29.52 -2.44 1.89
CA LEU A 291 28.59 -1.32 1.69
C LEU A 291 28.55 -0.36 2.87
N ILE A 292 29.44 -0.49 3.87
CA ILE A 292 29.36 0.33 5.07
C ILE A 292 29.45 1.83 4.76
N ASN A 293 30.32 2.23 3.83
CA ASN A 293 30.48 3.62 3.43
C ASN A 293 29.20 4.19 2.77
N PRO A 294 28.64 3.58 1.70
CA PRO A 294 27.39 4.09 1.11
C PRO A 294 26.20 3.97 2.09
N LEU A 295 26.15 2.93 2.92
CA LEU A 295 25.11 2.82 3.96
C LEU A 295 25.23 3.94 4.99
N THR A 296 26.44 4.26 5.44
CA THR A 296 26.69 5.36 6.39
C THR A 296 26.34 6.70 5.77
N ALA A 297 26.62 6.91 4.48
CA ALA A 297 26.21 8.12 3.76
C ALA A 297 24.68 8.25 3.73
N VAL A 298 23.95 7.20 3.35
CA VAL A 298 22.48 7.19 3.34
C VAL A 298 21.88 7.38 4.74
N VAL A 299 22.49 6.77 5.77
CA VAL A 299 22.08 6.93 7.17
C VAL A 299 22.32 8.36 7.63
N ASN A 300 23.47 8.95 7.31
CA ASN A 300 23.77 10.34 7.67
C ASN A 300 22.86 11.32 6.93
N GLU A 301 22.64 11.14 5.63
CA GLU A 301 21.70 11.96 4.85
C GLU A 301 20.28 11.85 5.41
N THR A 302 19.84 10.63 5.74
CA THR A 302 18.57 10.39 6.44
C THR A 302 18.54 11.07 7.81
N TYR A 303 19.62 10.99 8.57
CA TYR A 303 19.72 11.60 9.88
C TYR A 303 19.60 13.12 9.75
N GLN A 304 20.31 13.75 8.83
CA GLN A 304 20.20 15.19 8.60
C GLN A 304 18.81 15.59 8.08
N GLU A 305 18.23 14.83 7.13
CA GLU A 305 16.87 15.09 6.61
C GLU A 305 15.78 15.01 7.71
N TYR A 306 15.97 14.17 8.73
CA TYR A 306 14.97 13.93 9.77
C TYR A 306 15.28 14.54 11.15
N LEU A 307 16.55 14.81 11.47
CA LEU A 307 16.97 15.17 12.83
C LEU A 307 17.80 16.46 12.87
N ASP A 308 18.15 17.06 11.73
CA ASP A 308 18.73 18.41 11.72
C ASP A 308 17.68 19.40 12.29
N PRO A 309 17.97 20.10 13.40
CA PRO A 309 17.08 21.11 13.97
C PRO A 309 16.66 22.19 12.97
N ASN A 310 17.48 22.44 11.94
CA ASN A 310 17.18 23.38 10.87
C ASN A 310 16.35 22.77 9.73
N ALA A 311 16.31 21.44 9.60
CA ALA A 311 15.43 20.72 8.66
C ALA A 311 14.03 20.44 9.25
N ALA A 312 13.90 20.49 10.58
CA ALA A 312 12.62 20.38 11.28
C ALA A 312 11.60 21.47 10.88
N THR A 313 12.05 22.58 10.28
CA THR A 313 11.18 23.63 9.75
C THR A 313 10.86 23.46 8.25
N SER A 314 11.60 22.63 7.50
CA SER A 314 11.47 22.52 6.04
C SER A 314 10.66 21.31 5.57
N ALA A 315 10.57 20.24 6.37
CA ALA A 315 9.81 19.03 6.00
C ALA A 315 8.71 18.70 7.03
N ALA A 316 7.45 19.04 6.71
CA ALA A 316 6.28 18.71 7.54
C ALA A 316 6.19 17.21 7.90
N ARG A 317 6.71 16.34 7.04
CA ARG A 317 6.78 14.88 7.25
C ARG A 317 7.73 14.49 8.37
N THR A 318 8.81 15.24 8.58
CA THR A 318 9.78 15.03 9.65
C THR A 318 9.18 15.38 11.02
N VAL A 319 8.52 16.54 11.11
CA VAL A 319 7.77 16.94 12.31
C VAL A 319 6.65 15.94 12.63
N LEU A 320 5.92 15.47 11.62
CA LEU A 320 4.91 14.43 11.79
C LEU A 320 5.50 13.09 12.25
N THR A 321 6.71 12.71 11.82
CA THR A 321 7.32 11.42 12.20
C THR A 321 7.93 11.44 13.59
N LEU A 322 8.59 12.54 13.96
CA LEU A 322 9.13 12.73 15.31
C LEU A 322 8.01 12.97 16.32
N GLY A 323 7.06 13.81 15.94
CA GLY A 323 5.89 14.14 16.73
C GLY A 323 4.80 13.08 16.69
N SER A 324 4.83 12.06 15.81
CA SER A 324 3.71 11.10 15.71
C SER A 324 3.49 10.34 17.00
N PHE A 325 4.54 10.05 17.77
CA PHE A 325 4.40 9.40 19.06
C PHE A 325 3.80 10.32 20.10
N ASP A 326 4.25 11.58 20.15
CA ASP A 326 3.69 12.58 21.06
C ASP A 326 2.24 12.89 20.70
N VAL A 327 1.94 13.06 19.41
CA VAL A 327 0.59 13.26 18.87
C VAL A 327 -0.28 12.03 19.11
N ALA A 328 0.23 10.82 18.92
CA ALA A 328 -0.53 9.61 19.23
C ALA A 328 -0.77 9.46 20.74
N ALA A 329 0.21 9.78 21.58
CA ALA A 329 0.06 9.73 23.03
C ALA A 329 -0.89 10.83 23.54
N SER A 330 -0.87 12.03 22.95
CA SER A 330 -1.68 13.18 23.37
C SER A 330 -3.07 13.23 22.75
N HIS A 331 -3.25 12.67 21.55
CA HIS A 331 -4.50 12.74 20.77
C HIS A 331 -5.12 11.38 20.45
N PHE A 332 -4.39 10.27 20.61
CA PHE A 332 -4.87 8.92 20.30
C PHE A 332 -4.43 7.80 21.30
N PRO A 333 -4.53 7.98 22.63
CA PRO A 333 -4.02 7.06 23.66
C PRO A 333 -4.60 5.65 23.60
N LEU A 334 -5.78 5.46 23.01
CA LEU A 334 -6.40 4.14 22.87
C LEU A 334 -6.00 3.41 21.56
N ALA A 335 -5.26 4.06 20.66
CA ALA A 335 -4.87 3.47 19.38
C ALA A 335 -3.71 2.46 19.54
N PRO A 336 -3.75 1.30 18.85
CA PRO A 336 -2.64 0.34 18.83
C PRO A 336 -1.35 0.99 18.31
N GLY A 337 -0.41 1.28 19.21
CA GLY A 337 0.79 2.08 18.93
C GLY A 337 1.11 3.12 20.01
N SER A 338 0.18 3.40 20.92
CA SER A 338 0.40 4.16 22.16
C SER A 338 1.22 3.35 23.17
N ALA A 339 2.45 2.98 22.81
CA ALA A 339 3.38 2.46 23.80
C ALA A 339 3.68 3.60 24.78
N ALA A 340 3.17 3.44 26.01
CA ALA A 340 3.51 4.26 27.16
C ALA A 340 4.98 4.06 27.53
N THR A 341 5.88 4.65 26.75
CA THR A 341 7.26 4.84 27.16
C THR A 341 7.46 6.34 27.30
N ALA A 342 7.25 6.83 28.51
CA ALA A 342 7.60 8.20 28.89
C ALA A 342 9.07 8.44 28.57
N ARG A 343 9.38 9.10 27.45
CA ARG A 343 10.66 9.79 27.32
C ARG A 343 10.59 11.01 28.23
N PRO A 344 11.60 11.26 29.08
CA PRO A 344 11.66 12.51 29.82
C PRO A 344 11.65 13.67 28.82
N ARG A 345 10.69 14.57 28.96
CA ARG A 345 10.66 15.84 28.23
C ARG A 345 11.99 16.54 28.50
N PRO A 346 12.75 16.98 27.47
CA PRO A 346 13.69 18.06 27.70
C PRO A 346 12.89 19.27 28.21
N PRO A 347 13.41 20.01 29.21
CA PRO A 347 12.73 21.16 29.76
C PRO A 347 12.43 22.15 28.62
N ARG A 348 11.15 22.54 28.49
CA ARG A 348 10.76 23.68 27.68
C ARG A 348 11.46 24.90 28.26
N THR A 349 12.52 25.36 27.63
CA THR A 349 12.93 26.76 27.75
C THR A 349 11.85 27.59 27.09
N THR A 350 10.94 28.10 27.91
CA THR A 350 10.06 29.21 27.54
C THR A 350 10.93 30.41 27.23
N ALA A 351 11.20 30.64 25.94
CA ALA A 351 11.65 31.95 25.49
C ALA A 351 10.43 32.89 25.43
N PRO A 352 10.50 34.10 26.02
CA PRO A 352 9.40 35.03 26.02
C PRO A 352 9.22 35.66 24.61
N SER A 353 7.95 35.96 24.31
CA SER A 353 7.43 36.85 23.27
C SER A 353 8.45 37.62 22.41
N THR A 354 8.39 37.40 21.10
CA THR A 354 8.67 38.44 20.10
C THR A 354 7.47 38.60 19.17
N SER A 355 6.69 39.63 19.47
CA SER A 355 5.86 40.34 18.51
C SER A 355 6.69 40.89 17.36
N SER A 356 6.05 41.00 16.20
CA SER A 356 6.50 41.65 14.95
C SER A 356 7.44 40.85 14.04
N ALA A 357 6.86 40.31 12.97
CA ALA A 357 7.56 39.98 11.73
C ALA A 357 6.85 40.70 10.58
N GLY A 358 7.31 41.92 10.30
CA GLY A 358 7.33 42.42 8.94
C GLY A 358 8.53 41.81 8.21
N SER A 359 8.34 41.42 6.96
CA SER A 359 9.41 41.05 6.02
C SER A 359 9.99 42.32 5.34
N PRO A 360 11.02 42.24 4.47
CA PRO A 360 12.19 41.36 4.40
C PRO A 360 13.51 42.14 4.11
N ARG A 361 14.70 41.52 4.25
CA ARG A 361 15.83 41.61 3.28
C ARG A 361 17.13 40.87 3.68
N SER A 362 17.62 40.08 2.72
CA SER A 362 19.00 39.84 2.24
C SER A 362 20.25 40.08 3.13
N GLY A 363 21.13 39.05 3.18
CA GLY A 363 22.58 39.22 3.00
C GLY A 363 23.53 38.68 4.09
N GLY A 364 24.52 37.89 3.70
CA GLY A 364 25.91 38.02 4.21
C GLY A 364 26.44 37.08 5.30
N TRP A 365 27.02 35.96 4.87
CA TRP A 365 28.36 35.38 5.20
C TRP A 365 29.05 35.57 6.59
N ALA A 366 29.53 34.41 7.08
CA ALA A 366 30.87 34.09 7.64
C ALA A 366 31.18 34.16 9.16
N ALA A 367 31.56 32.96 9.65
CA ALA A 367 32.70 32.60 10.52
C ALA A 367 32.75 32.98 12.02
N ALA A 368 32.88 31.96 12.88
CA ALA A 368 34.04 31.76 13.78
C ALA A 368 33.96 30.42 14.55
N TRP A 369 35.08 29.73 14.62
CA TRP A 369 35.38 28.54 15.44
C TRP A 369 35.61 28.92 16.92
N THR A 370 35.39 27.99 17.89
CA THR A 370 36.46 27.26 18.63
C THR A 370 35.96 26.51 19.90
N THR A 371 36.38 25.23 19.99
CA THR A 371 36.94 24.47 21.15
C THR A 371 36.11 23.97 22.35
N GLY A 372 36.40 22.70 22.72
CA GLY A 372 36.33 22.12 24.09
C GLY A 372 35.52 20.82 24.17
N ALA A 373 36.12 19.63 24.07
CA ALA A 373 36.54 18.74 25.20
C ALA A 373 35.38 18.36 26.14
N SER A 374 35.11 17.13 26.60
CA SER A 374 35.87 15.89 26.75
C SER A 374 34.87 14.78 27.16
N SER A 375 35.13 13.52 26.77
CA SER A 375 34.49 12.31 27.30
C SER A 375 34.86 12.05 28.76
N PRO A 376 34.00 11.36 29.55
CA PRO A 376 34.28 9.93 29.82
C PRO A 376 33.03 9.03 30.02
N THR A 377 33.11 7.81 29.51
CA THR A 377 32.48 6.58 30.06
C THR A 377 33.37 6.02 31.19
N PRO A 378 32.95 5.16 32.17
CA PRO A 378 32.21 3.90 31.91
C PRO A 378 31.38 3.25 33.07
N ASN A 379 30.82 2.06 32.75
CA ASN A 379 30.57 0.86 33.60
C ASN A 379 29.22 0.63 34.33
N GLY A 380 28.39 -0.25 33.72
CA GLY A 380 27.76 -1.48 34.28
C GLY A 380 26.72 -1.38 35.42
N PRO A 381 25.94 -2.45 35.76
CA PRO A 381 26.01 -3.85 35.30
C PRO A 381 24.68 -4.45 34.76
N ARG A 382 24.80 -5.72 34.35
CA ARG A 382 23.81 -6.63 33.75
C ARG A 382 22.63 -6.97 34.66
N SER A 383 21.45 -7.15 34.08
CA SER A 383 20.38 -7.99 34.63
C SER A 383 19.80 -8.92 33.58
N SER A 384 19.89 -10.21 33.86
CA SER A 384 19.31 -11.34 33.14
C SER A 384 17.79 -11.39 33.29
N ALA A 385 17.05 -11.50 32.19
CA ALA A 385 15.64 -11.89 32.19
C ALA A 385 15.41 -13.07 31.26
N ARG A 386 15.07 -14.22 31.85
CA ARG A 386 14.49 -15.38 31.17
C ARG A 386 13.15 -14.96 30.57
N ALA A 387 12.94 -15.28 29.29
CA ALA A 387 11.62 -15.20 28.66
C ALA A 387 11.16 -16.59 28.25
N ALA A 388 9.93 -16.89 28.67
CA ALA A 388 9.21 -18.13 28.54
C ALA A 388 9.06 -18.63 27.10
N SER A 389 9.12 -19.95 26.95
CA SER A 389 8.76 -20.70 25.76
C SER A 389 7.27 -20.50 25.44
N SER A 390 6.97 -19.90 24.29
CA SER A 390 5.62 -19.83 23.74
C SER A 390 5.28 -21.11 22.98
N ALA A 391 4.08 -21.63 23.24
CA ALA A 391 3.52 -22.79 22.56
C ALA A 391 3.29 -22.51 21.06
N PRO A 392 3.51 -23.50 20.18
CA PRO A 392 3.35 -23.32 18.75
C PRO A 392 1.88 -23.14 18.37
N SER A 393 1.59 -22.02 17.69
CA SER A 393 0.30 -21.75 17.05
C SER A 393 -0.07 -22.83 16.00
N PRO A 394 -1.37 -23.11 15.79
CA PRO A 394 -1.80 -24.15 14.87
C PRO A 394 -1.41 -23.79 13.43
N SER A 395 -0.68 -24.70 12.79
CA SER A 395 -0.17 -24.51 11.44
C SER A 395 -1.29 -24.28 10.42
N TRP A 396 -1.11 -23.30 9.55
CA TRP A 396 -2.02 -22.92 8.45
C TRP A 396 -2.42 -24.09 7.52
N ARG A 397 -1.63 -25.18 7.52
CA ARG A 397 -1.93 -26.42 6.79
C ARG A 397 -3.12 -27.19 7.37
N ALA A 398 -3.38 -27.07 8.68
CA ALA A 398 -4.54 -27.69 9.33
C ALA A 398 -5.85 -26.99 8.91
N TRP A 399 -5.81 -25.67 8.76
CA TRP A 399 -6.95 -24.87 8.28
C TRP A 399 -7.27 -25.17 6.82
N TRP A 400 -6.27 -25.27 5.94
CA TRP A 400 -6.49 -25.57 4.52
C TRP A 400 -7.04 -26.99 4.26
N ARG A 401 -6.71 -27.96 5.14
CA ARG A 401 -7.24 -29.33 5.06
C ARG A 401 -8.66 -29.46 5.63
N SER A 402 -9.08 -28.60 6.55
CA SER A 402 -10.44 -28.68 7.11
C SER A 402 -11.50 -28.06 6.18
N THR A 403 -11.12 -27.08 5.36
CA THR A 403 -12.05 -26.43 4.40
C THR A 403 -12.16 -27.14 3.04
N SER A 404 -11.39 -28.20 2.80
CA SER A 404 -11.35 -28.92 1.52
C SER A 404 -12.00 -30.32 1.55
N ARG A 405 -12.65 -30.71 2.64
CA ARG A 405 -13.50 -31.91 2.65
C ARG A 405 -14.90 -31.53 2.15
N PRO A 406 -15.34 -31.96 0.95
CA PRO A 406 -16.74 -31.91 0.59
C PRO A 406 -17.52 -32.78 1.59
N ALA A 407 -18.57 -32.19 2.17
CA ALA A 407 -19.53 -32.91 2.97
C ALA A 407 -20.26 -33.94 2.08
N GLY A 408 -20.18 -35.22 2.44
CA GLY A 408 -21.18 -36.22 2.12
C GLY A 408 -21.16 -36.81 0.69
N CYS A 409 -20.41 -37.89 0.51
CA CYS A 409 -20.84 -39.00 -0.35
C CYS A 409 -20.78 -40.28 0.48
N GLY A 410 -21.82 -40.48 1.31
CA GLY A 410 -22.11 -41.79 1.89
C GLY A 410 -23.08 -42.53 0.98
N SER A 411 -22.60 -43.51 0.23
CA SER A 411 -23.38 -44.67 -0.19
C SER A 411 -22.44 -45.79 -0.65
N PRO A 412 -22.51 -46.99 -0.04
CA PRO A 412 -21.74 -48.15 -0.46
C PRO A 412 -22.58 -48.99 -1.43
N ARG A 413 -22.04 -49.27 -2.63
CA ARG A 413 -22.13 -50.55 -3.39
C ARG A 413 -21.93 -50.30 -4.90
N GLY A 414 -20.91 -50.94 -5.47
CA GLY A 414 -20.81 -51.17 -6.91
C GLY A 414 -19.37 -51.03 -7.45
N PRO A 415 -18.73 -52.10 -7.96
CA PRO A 415 -17.42 -52.01 -8.58
C PRO A 415 -17.59 -51.47 -10.00
N ARG A 416 -17.14 -50.24 -10.26
CA ARG A 416 -17.01 -49.72 -11.63
C ARG A 416 -15.54 -49.62 -12.02
N ARG A 417 -15.27 -50.30 -13.13
CA ARG A 417 -13.99 -50.45 -13.84
C ARG A 417 -13.35 -49.08 -14.11
N CYS A 418 -12.05 -49.00 -13.84
CA CYS A 418 -11.19 -47.92 -14.29
C CYS A 418 -11.06 -47.96 -15.81
N GLY A 419 -11.60 -46.94 -16.49
CA GLY A 419 -11.25 -46.59 -17.86
C GLY A 419 -10.71 -45.17 -17.84
N GLY A 420 -9.41 -45.00 -18.00
CA GLY A 420 -8.81 -43.69 -18.26
C GLY A 420 -9.09 -43.23 -19.69
N PRO A 421 -8.87 -41.93 -19.95
CA PRO A 421 -8.05 -41.61 -21.11
C PRO A 421 -6.90 -40.68 -20.74
N ALA A 422 -5.80 -40.90 -21.46
CA ALA A 422 -4.63 -40.05 -21.53
C ALA A 422 -5.00 -38.64 -21.99
N TRP A 423 -4.53 -37.63 -21.25
CA TRP A 423 -4.01 -36.34 -21.71
C TRP A 423 -3.09 -35.77 -20.63
#